data_AF-T1FRV2-F1
#
_entry.id   AF-T1FRV2-F1
#
_cell.length_a   1.000
_cell.length_b   1.000
_cell.length_c   1.000
_cell.angle_alpha   90.00
_cell.angle_beta   90.00
_cell.angle_gamma   90.00
#
_symmetry.space_group_name_H-M   'P 1'
#
loop_
_entity.id
_entity.type
_entity.pdbx_description
1 polymer ?
#
loop_
_entity_poly.entity_id
_entity_poly.type
_entity_poly.pdbx_seq_one_letter_code
_entity_poly.pdbx_strand_id
1 'polypeptide(L)'
;MRCPRFITLLIASFLAACAQRSFGIGNVQRNVVVDLMVITDFSIYTRWMRFHGNDERKAVDSIEHFYTHVVDGIARRYRNANIPGFNIKVVLAGIYISKNQTDLQFLESPDIRMSDKTIDGIKAYTKLCEWMWNDDNLVKRKFPKFDVAAVFTLNSMHNVDGIGAMFALCRRDAVYITREEGMYRAVDIGTHELGHILGANNDGQGNNCSPKDHYIMAPIRNSVTEENAKTFYSFSPCSVSEITRFLTQQYSTPGNCLAMSPRTKSQDDLKRHLTTKIGQRYSIDEQCQIIFGKDASTCGGGGELKSRRVCEMMFCWVPRENTCVHLSQFQKAADGTSCSSGMWCFDGLCRPDPMAPKYEGTCKFGDWKGRWPDGKVTRTCDEVMRQVPWRCYDDRVADGCCQTCATVKKKNENEKCPYSDKLSKSECSKSLCKDPKKNSLCCKTCPGVTATTDSEKDKPPKSTDANVPKKVDDKEKVNVNKQSDCPNGDTGTWCKTVSKYECYNGEKICCETCSKLRDNSRVGCEYGDKAPWCADYVRSNPGECKNPDTECCGKCPYSDKLSKSECSKSLCKDPKKNSLCCKTCPGVTATTDSEKDKLIMNEIKNGNNKNHRSLNKFVQEDDK
;
A
#
# COMPACT_ATOMS: atom_id res chain seq x y z
N MET A 1 27.41 -9.04 24.66
CA MET A 1 26.94 -10.40 24.33
C MET A 1 25.97 -10.25 23.18
N ARG A 2 26.28 -10.80 21.99
CA ARG A 2 25.47 -10.61 20.77
C ARG A 2 24.24 -11.51 20.83
N CYS A 3 23.07 -11.02 20.39
CA CYS A 3 21.94 -11.88 20.02
C CYS A 3 22.48 -12.99 19.08
N PRO A 4 22.28 -14.28 19.39
CA PRO A 4 22.96 -15.34 18.66
C PRO A 4 22.52 -15.34 17.18
N ARG A 5 23.46 -15.02 16.29
CA ARG A 5 23.39 -15.38 14.86
C ARG A 5 23.69 -16.86 14.77
N PHE A 6 22.74 -17.67 14.30
CA PHE A 6 23.03 -19.05 13.88
C PHE A 6 22.62 -19.27 12.43
N ILE A 7 23.63 -19.50 11.60
CA ILE A 7 23.57 -20.14 10.29
C ILE A 7 24.13 -21.55 10.46
N THR A 8 23.35 -22.55 10.02
CA THR A 8 23.68 -23.98 9.80
C THR A 8 23.82 -24.93 11.00
N LEU A 9 22.82 -25.81 11.13
CA LEU A 9 23.02 -27.26 11.30
C LEU A 9 21.81 -27.98 10.67
N LEU A 10 22.02 -28.49 9.46
CA LEU A 10 21.15 -29.42 8.74
C LEU A 10 22.04 -30.56 8.23
N ILE A 11 21.42 -31.74 8.05
CA ILE A 11 21.95 -33.07 7.63
C ILE A 11 22.31 -33.95 8.85
N ALA A 12 21.78 -35.15 9.10
CA ALA A 12 20.92 -36.12 8.38
C ALA A 12 20.26 -37.06 9.42
N SER A 13 18.95 -37.33 9.38
CA SER A 13 18.26 -38.46 8.71
C SER A 13 18.21 -39.76 9.53
N PHE A 14 17.01 -40.27 9.84
CA PHE A 14 16.60 -41.64 9.47
C PHE A 14 15.06 -41.79 9.48
N LEU A 15 14.60 -42.51 8.46
CA LEU A 15 13.21 -42.85 8.14
C LEU A 15 12.52 -43.65 9.25
N ALA A 16 11.25 -43.33 9.50
CA ALA A 16 10.26 -44.33 9.89
C ALA A 16 8.89 -43.92 9.34
N ALA A 17 8.60 -44.38 8.13
CA ALA A 17 7.24 -44.56 7.66
C ALA A 17 6.70 -45.85 8.28
N CYS A 18 5.65 -45.77 9.11
CA CYS A 18 4.54 -46.74 9.09
C CYS A 18 3.37 -46.25 9.97
N ALA A 19 2.16 -46.57 9.51
CA ALA A 19 0.87 -46.45 10.18
C ALA A 19 0.22 -45.05 10.21
N GLN A 20 -0.44 -44.71 9.09
CA GLN A 20 -1.79 -44.16 9.14
C GLN A 20 -2.66 -45.08 10.01
N ARG A 21 -2.70 -44.83 11.32
CA ARG A 21 -3.88 -45.16 12.12
C ARG A 21 -4.77 -43.94 12.07
N SER A 22 -5.80 -44.04 11.24
CA SER A 22 -6.97 -43.17 11.20
C SER A 22 -7.66 -43.20 12.57
N PHE A 23 -7.13 -42.45 13.53
CA PHE A 23 -7.93 -41.98 14.64
C PHE A 23 -8.83 -40.88 14.09
N GLY A 24 -10.14 -41.10 14.15
CA GLY A 24 -11.14 -40.07 13.91
C GLY A 24 -10.93 -38.95 14.93
N ILE A 25 -10.12 -37.96 14.55
CA ILE A 25 -9.99 -36.71 15.27
C ILE A 25 -11.07 -35.81 14.69
N GLY A 26 -12.20 -35.68 15.39
CA GLY A 26 -13.04 -34.50 15.18
C GLY A 26 -12.12 -33.27 15.21
N ASN A 27 -12.31 -32.34 14.27
CA ASN A 27 -11.50 -31.12 14.13
C ASN A 27 -11.50 -30.29 15.43
N VAL A 28 -10.70 -30.68 16.44
CA VAL A 28 -10.55 -29.92 17.68
C VAL A 28 -9.55 -28.82 17.39
N GLN A 29 -10.08 -27.62 17.15
CA GLN A 29 -9.27 -26.42 16.96
C GLN A 29 -8.71 -25.99 18.33
N ARG A 30 -7.37 -25.99 18.46
CA ARG A 30 -6.69 -25.60 19.70
C ARG A 30 -6.66 -24.08 19.81
N ASN A 31 -7.05 -23.54 20.95
CA ASN A 31 -6.93 -22.09 21.17
C ASN A 31 -5.47 -21.75 21.49
N VAL A 32 -4.92 -20.78 20.76
CA VAL A 32 -3.61 -20.16 21.02
C VAL A 32 -3.87 -18.72 21.38
N VAL A 33 -3.55 -18.33 22.61
CA VAL A 33 -3.64 -16.94 23.04
C VAL A 33 -2.25 -16.33 22.99
N VAL A 34 -2.15 -15.13 22.41
CA VAL A 34 -0.93 -14.33 22.36
C VAL A 34 -1.21 -13.02 23.09
N ASP A 35 -0.69 -12.89 24.30
CA ASP A 35 -0.76 -11.67 25.10
C ASP A 35 0.27 -10.66 24.55
N LEU A 36 -0.22 -9.65 23.83
CA LEU A 36 0.58 -8.62 23.16
C LEU A 36 0.66 -7.37 24.03
N MET A 37 1.87 -7.00 24.47
CA MET A 37 2.16 -5.75 25.16
C MET A 37 2.52 -4.65 24.15
N VAL A 38 1.91 -3.48 24.26
CA VAL A 38 2.26 -2.31 23.44
C VAL A 38 3.21 -1.40 24.21
N ILE A 39 4.28 -0.93 23.56
CA ILE A 39 5.25 0.02 24.09
C ILE A 39 5.32 1.20 23.11
N THR A 40 4.92 2.39 23.53
CA THR A 40 4.98 3.60 22.70
C THR A 40 6.12 4.50 23.16
N ASP A 41 6.90 5.03 22.22
CA ASP A 41 7.99 5.94 22.55
C ASP A 41 7.53 7.39 22.86
N PHE A 42 8.50 8.22 23.23
CA PHE A 42 8.26 9.62 23.60
C PHE A 42 7.73 10.46 22.42
N SER A 43 8.08 10.10 21.18
CA SER A 43 7.59 10.81 20.00
C SER A 43 6.07 10.68 19.85
N ILE A 44 5.51 9.51 20.13
CA ILE A 44 4.05 9.29 20.16
C ILE A 44 3.40 10.11 21.27
N TYR A 45 3.96 10.07 22.49
CA TYR A 45 3.43 10.84 23.61
C TYR A 45 3.38 12.34 23.30
N THR A 46 4.47 12.90 22.78
CA THR A 46 4.55 14.32 22.44
C THR A 46 3.61 14.75 21.31
N ARG A 47 3.33 13.87 20.33
CA ARG A 47 2.33 14.14 19.28
C ARG A 47 0.94 14.35 19.90
N TRP A 48 0.50 13.43 20.76
CA TRP A 48 -0.81 13.50 21.39
C TRP A 48 -0.93 14.63 22.41
N MET A 49 0.14 14.93 23.15
CA MET A 49 0.22 16.13 24.00
C MET A 49 0.00 17.40 23.19
N ARG A 50 0.68 17.56 22.05
CA ARG A 50 0.50 18.74 21.17
C ARG A 50 -0.92 18.87 20.65
N PHE A 51 -1.54 17.76 20.24
CA PHE A 51 -2.92 17.76 19.76
C PHE A 51 -3.91 18.22 20.85
N HIS A 52 -3.73 17.77 22.10
CA HIS A 52 -4.61 18.12 23.22
C HIS A 52 -4.21 19.39 23.99
N GLY A 53 -3.33 20.22 23.45
CA GLY A 53 -2.89 21.45 24.14
C GLY A 53 -2.17 21.19 25.46
N ASN A 54 -1.38 20.10 25.51
CA ASN A 54 -0.64 19.58 26.67
C ASN A 54 -1.51 19.02 27.82
N ASP A 55 -2.76 18.64 27.57
CA ASP A 55 -3.58 17.86 28.51
C ASP A 55 -3.13 16.38 28.51
N GLU A 56 -2.33 16.01 29.51
CA GLU A 56 -1.79 14.65 29.66
C GLU A 56 -2.86 13.57 29.76
N ARG A 57 -3.96 13.84 30.48
CA ARG A 57 -5.02 12.85 30.68
C ARG A 57 -5.69 12.52 29.35
N LYS A 58 -6.00 13.54 28.54
CA LYS A 58 -6.55 13.33 27.19
C LYS A 58 -5.55 12.67 26.27
N ALA A 59 -4.27 13.05 26.32
CA ALA A 59 -3.23 12.44 25.51
C ALA A 59 -3.07 10.95 25.80
N VAL A 60 -3.00 10.56 27.07
CA VAL A 60 -2.93 9.15 27.49
C VAL A 60 -4.16 8.37 27.03
N ASP A 61 -5.37 8.88 27.29
CA ASP A 61 -6.62 8.23 26.87
C ASP A 61 -6.71 8.06 25.34
N SER A 62 -6.20 9.03 24.57
CA SER A 62 -6.12 8.94 23.11
C SER A 62 -5.10 7.91 22.62
N ILE A 63 -3.95 7.80 23.28
CA ILE A 63 -2.93 6.78 22.96
C ILE A 63 -3.50 5.39 23.25
N GLU A 64 -4.13 5.20 24.42
CA GLU A 64 -4.77 3.93 24.79
C GLU A 64 -5.88 3.57 23.80
N HIS A 65 -6.71 4.53 23.42
CA HIS A 65 -7.76 4.35 22.43
C HIS A 65 -7.21 3.93 21.06
N PHE A 66 -6.17 4.61 20.58
CA PHE A 66 -5.53 4.33 19.29
C PHE A 66 -4.92 2.94 19.27
N TYR A 67 -4.08 2.59 20.24
CA TYR A 67 -3.38 1.30 20.23
C TYR A 67 -4.27 0.12 20.57
N THR A 68 -5.36 0.33 21.32
CA THR A 68 -6.39 -0.71 21.47
C THR A 68 -7.00 -1.07 20.12
N HIS A 69 -7.26 -0.09 19.25
CA HIS A 69 -7.76 -0.35 17.89
C HIS A 69 -6.70 -0.97 16.97
N VAL A 70 -5.43 -0.58 17.12
CA VAL A 70 -4.33 -1.21 16.37
C VAL A 70 -4.26 -2.71 16.72
N VAL A 71 -4.26 -3.05 18.01
CA VAL A 71 -4.22 -4.46 18.43
C VAL A 71 -5.49 -5.21 18.04
N ASP A 72 -6.67 -4.59 18.10
CA ASP A 72 -7.89 -5.23 17.58
C ASP A 72 -7.79 -5.51 16.08
N GLY A 73 -7.26 -4.57 15.28
CA GLY A 73 -7.00 -4.80 13.86
C GLY A 73 -6.05 -5.98 13.60
N ILE A 74 -4.97 -6.09 14.38
CA ILE A 74 -4.03 -7.22 14.30
C ILE A 74 -4.77 -8.52 14.66
N ALA A 75 -5.53 -8.51 15.75
CA ALA A 75 -6.30 -9.65 16.22
C ALA A 75 -7.34 -10.13 15.19
N ARG A 76 -8.01 -9.21 14.49
CA ARG A 76 -8.96 -9.55 13.41
C ARG A 76 -8.28 -10.30 12.28
N ARG A 77 -7.06 -9.92 11.89
CA ARG A 77 -6.30 -10.59 10.82
C ARG A 77 -5.88 -12.00 11.21
N TYR A 78 -5.40 -12.19 12.44
CA TYR A 78 -5.07 -13.53 12.94
C TYR A 78 -6.28 -14.44 13.11
N ARG A 79 -7.42 -13.88 13.52
CA ARG A 79 -8.69 -14.62 13.59
C ARG A 79 -9.12 -15.12 12.21
N ASN A 80 -8.89 -14.32 11.17
CA ASN A 80 -9.25 -14.64 9.79
C ASN A 80 -8.15 -15.41 9.02
N ALA A 81 -7.02 -15.71 9.66
CA ALA A 81 -5.89 -16.38 9.01
C ALA A 81 -6.14 -17.85 8.66
N ASN A 82 -7.19 -18.47 9.22
CA ASN A 82 -7.59 -19.85 8.96
C ASN A 82 -6.44 -20.87 9.12
N ILE A 83 -5.71 -20.79 10.25
CA ILE A 83 -4.59 -21.70 10.56
C ILE A 83 -5.14 -23.09 10.91
N PRO A 84 -4.85 -24.15 10.11
CA PRO A 84 -5.36 -25.49 10.40
C PRO A 84 -5.00 -25.99 11.80
N GLY A 85 -6.00 -26.47 12.55
CA GLY A 85 -5.83 -27.01 13.90
C GLY A 85 -5.65 -25.97 15.01
N PHE A 86 -5.60 -24.67 14.69
CA PHE A 86 -5.38 -23.60 15.67
C PHE A 86 -6.37 -22.43 15.51
N ASN A 87 -6.77 -21.83 16.62
CA ASN A 87 -7.50 -20.56 16.67
C ASN A 87 -6.61 -19.56 17.40
N ILE A 88 -6.00 -18.63 16.64
CA ILE A 88 -5.08 -17.64 17.19
C ILE A 88 -5.88 -16.43 17.67
N LYS A 89 -5.74 -16.12 18.96
CA LYS A 89 -6.34 -14.95 19.61
C LYS A 89 -5.22 -14.04 20.09
N VAL A 90 -5.07 -12.90 19.43
CA VAL A 90 -4.19 -11.82 19.94
C VAL A 90 -4.99 -10.98 20.93
N VAL A 91 -4.43 -10.79 22.13
CA VAL A 91 -5.08 -10.06 23.22
C VAL A 91 -4.14 -8.95 23.67
N LEU A 92 -4.65 -7.73 23.83
CA LEU A 92 -3.87 -6.64 24.41
C LEU A 92 -3.60 -6.93 25.89
N ALA A 93 -2.34 -7.14 26.24
CA ALA A 93 -1.89 -7.40 27.62
C ALA A 93 -1.84 -6.12 28.45
N GLY A 94 -1.38 -5.03 27.83
CA GLY A 94 -1.26 -3.70 28.42
C GLY A 94 -0.59 -2.73 27.45
N ILE A 95 -0.54 -1.46 27.85
CA ILE A 95 0.11 -0.38 27.10
C ILE A 95 1.07 0.33 28.05
N TYR A 96 2.34 0.44 27.64
CA TYR A 96 3.31 1.32 28.29
C TYR A 96 3.55 2.55 27.42
N ILE A 97 3.37 3.72 28.03
CA ILE A 97 3.56 5.01 27.36
C ILE A 97 4.82 5.67 27.93
N SER A 98 5.84 5.79 27.08
CA SER A 98 7.07 6.53 27.39
C SER A 98 6.79 8.03 27.48
N LYS A 99 6.75 8.57 28.70
CA LYS A 99 6.47 9.99 28.93
C LYS A 99 7.72 10.86 28.93
N ASN A 100 8.89 10.24 29.02
CA ASN A 100 10.18 10.92 28.89
C ASN A 100 10.96 10.33 27.73
N GLN A 101 11.80 11.15 27.10
CA GLN A 101 12.67 10.72 26.01
C GLN A 101 13.58 9.57 26.47
N THR A 102 14.20 9.69 27.64
CA THR A 102 15.20 8.73 28.16
C THR A 102 14.62 7.40 28.66
N ASP A 103 13.30 7.23 28.70
CA ASP A 103 12.67 6.02 29.21
C ASP A 103 12.98 4.79 28.33
N LEU A 104 13.18 4.97 27.02
CA LEU A 104 13.46 3.90 26.05
C LEU A 104 14.84 4.11 25.41
N GLN A 105 15.90 3.80 26.16
CA GLN A 105 17.30 4.01 25.73
C GLN A 105 17.66 3.34 24.39
N PHE A 106 16.97 2.26 24.01
CA PHE A 106 17.15 1.58 22.72
C PHE A 106 16.61 2.36 21.51
N LEU A 107 15.97 3.51 21.71
CA LEU A 107 15.58 4.45 20.63
C LEU A 107 16.38 5.75 20.66
N GLU A 108 16.95 6.10 21.81
CA GLU A 108 17.59 7.40 22.04
C GLU A 108 19.12 7.35 22.05
N SER A 109 19.73 6.16 21.98
CA SER A 109 21.20 6.08 22.04
C SER A 109 21.84 6.80 20.84
N PRO A 110 22.91 7.60 21.05
CA PRO A 110 23.54 8.38 19.98
C PRO A 110 24.00 7.56 18.77
N ASP A 111 24.38 6.29 18.97
CA ASP A 111 24.84 5.38 17.92
C ASP A 111 23.71 4.83 17.02
N ILE A 112 22.46 5.05 17.42
CA ILE A 112 21.22 4.69 16.70
C ILE A 112 20.68 5.89 15.90
N ARG A 113 20.82 7.10 16.45
CA ARG A 113 20.31 8.35 15.87
C ARG A 113 21.05 8.67 14.56
N MET A 114 20.31 8.74 13.46
CA MET A 114 20.84 9.14 12.15
C MET A 114 20.50 10.60 11.79
N SER A 115 19.34 11.09 12.23
CA SER A 115 18.87 12.47 12.10
C SER A 115 17.78 12.75 13.15
N ASP A 116 17.24 13.96 13.25
CA ASP A 116 16.16 14.34 14.18
C ASP A 116 14.87 13.49 14.11
N LYS A 117 14.63 12.79 13.00
CA LYS A 117 13.47 11.89 12.85
C LYS A 117 13.82 10.51 12.30
N THR A 118 15.11 10.19 12.16
CA THR A 118 15.56 8.91 11.58
C THR A 118 16.47 8.16 12.54
N ILE A 119 16.24 6.86 12.66
CA ILE A 119 17.03 5.92 13.46
C ILE A 119 17.50 4.73 12.60
N ASP A 120 18.61 4.12 12.99
CA ASP A 120 19.04 2.82 12.47
C ASP A 120 18.18 1.71 13.08
N GLY A 121 17.23 1.19 12.30
CA GLY A 121 16.26 0.19 12.77
C GLY A 121 16.92 -1.11 13.27
N ILE A 122 18.00 -1.56 12.63
CA ILE A 122 18.69 -2.81 13.00
C ILE A 122 19.39 -2.65 14.35
N LYS A 123 20.06 -1.51 14.58
CA LYS A 123 20.67 -1.22 15.88
C LYS A 123 19.62 -1.02 16.97
N ALA A 124 18.55 -0.30 16.67
CA ALA A 124 17.43 -0.10 17.61
C ALA A 124 16.83 -1.44 18.04
N TYR A 125 16.53 -2.32 17.08
CA TYR A 125 16.05 -3.68 17.35
C TYR A 125 17.05 -4.50 18.18
N THR A 126 18.34 -4.45 17.86
CA THR A 126 19.38 -5.18 18.61
C THR A 126 19.42 -4.73 20.07
N LYS A 127 19.38 -3.42 20.33
CA LYS A 127 19.36 -2.88 21.69
C LYS A 127 18.02 -3.11 22.39
N LEU A 128 16.90 -3.14 21.66
CA LEU A 128 15.60 -3.55 22.21
C LEU A 128 15.69 -4.97 22.76
N CYS A 129 16.27 -5.90 22.01
CA CYS A 129 16.50 -7.26 22.51
C CYS A 129 17.29 -7.21 23.82
N GLU A 130 18.46 -6.59 23.84
CA GLU A 130 19.28 -6.46 25.07
C GLU A 130 18.50 -5.83 26.24
N TRP A 131 17.69 -4.81 25.96
CA TRP A 131 16.88 -4.12 26.94
C TRP A 131 15.81 -5.01 27.58
N MET A 132 15.20 -5.92 26.82
CA MET A 132 14.20 -6.88 27.30
C MET A 132 14.81 -7.97 28.20
N TRP A 133 16.11 -8.25 28.05
CA TRP A 133 16.85 -9.21 28.88
C TRP A 133 17.22 -8.67 30.27
N ASN A 134 17.01 -7.38 30.54
CA ASN A 134 17.21 -6.78 31.85
C ASN A 134 15.89 -6.75 32.64
N ASP A 135 15.77 -7.57 33.70
CA ASP A 135 14.56 -7.65 34.53
C ASP A 135 14.21 -6.33 35.21
N ASP A 136 15.19 -5.50 35.58
CA ASP A 136 14.94 -4.20 36.19
C ASP A 136 14.14 -3.29 35.24
N ASN A 137 14.33 -3.43 33.92
CA ASN A 137 13.56 -2.65 32.96
C ASN A 137 12.08 -2.99 33.00
N LEU A 138 11.73 -4.27 33.15
CA LEU A 138 10.36 -4.75 33.15
C LEU A 138 9.69 -4.46 34.49
N VAL A 139 10.39 -4.73 35.60
CA VAL A 139 9.90 -4.52 36.98
C VAL A 139 9.67 -3.04 37.25
N LYS A 140 10.65 -2.17 36.94
CA LYS A 140 10.53 -0.72 37.15
C LYS A 140 9.32 -0.12 36.44
N ARG A 141 8.96 -0.66 35.27
CA ARG A 141 7.84 -0.20 34.45
C ARG A 141 6.53 -0.92 34.74
N LYS A 142 6.54 -1.87 35.67
CA LYS A 142 5.37 -2.65 36.10
C LYS A 142 4.64 -3.29 34.91
N PHE A 143 5.40 -3.87 33.98
CA PHE A 143 4.79 -4.54 32.83
C PHE A 143 3.91 -5.70 33.31
N PRO A 144 2.71 -5.89 32.71
CA PRO A 144 1.93 -7.09 32.94
C PRO A 144 2.68 -8.30 32.40
N LYS A 145 2.19 -9.51 32.69
CA LYS A 145 2.64 -10.69 31.95
C LYS A 145 2.22 -10.55 30.48
N PHE A 146 3.12 -10.84 29.56
CA PHE A 146 2.88 -10.84 28.12
C PHE A 146 3.74 -11.92 27.44
N ASP A 147 3.36 -12.28 26.22
CA ASP A 147 4.08 -13.25 25.38
C ASP A 147 4.90 -12.55 24.29
N VAL A 148 4.44 -11.38 23.83
CA VAL A 148 5.07 -10.58 22.78
C VAL A 148 5.06 -9.10 23.16
N ALA A 149 6.17 -8.38 22.94
CA ALA A 149 6.20 -6.92 23.06
C ALA A 149 6.33 -6.22 21.69
N ALA A 150 5.43 -5.26 21.47
CA ALA A 150 5.29 -4.48 20.26
C ALA A 150 5.70 -3.03 20.51
N VAL A 151 6.84 -2.60 19.96
CA VAL A 151 7.31 -1.23 20.05
C VAL A 151 6.81 -0.43 18.85
N PHE A 152 6.22 0.74 19.12
CA PHE A 152 5.84 1.71 18.10
C PHE A 152 6.60 3.02 18.30
N THR A 153 7.05 3.62 17.19
CA THR A 153 7.77 4.90 17.16
C THR A 153 7.36 5.74 15.96
N LEU A 154 7.40 7.08 16.09
CA LEU A 154 7.24 7.98 14.95
C LEU A 154 8.55 8.20 14.19
N ASN A 155 9.67 7.74 14.73
CA ASN A 155 10.94 7.82 14.05
C ASN A 155 10.93 6.91 12.82
N SER A 156 11.36 7.45 11.68
CA SER A 156 11.64 6.67 10.49
C SER A 156 12.79 5.71 10.78
N MET A 157 12.62 4.44 10.46
CA MET A 157 13.69 3.45 10.54
C MET A 157 14.36 3.34 9.17
N HIS A 158 15.68 3.50 9.11
CA HIS A 158 16.41 3.41 7.85
C HIS A 158 16.33 1.97 7.28
N ASN A 159 15.97 1.85 5.99
CA ASN A 159 15.80 0.62 5.20
C ASN A 159 14.60 -0.30 5.53
N VAL A 160 13.85 -0.06 6.61
CA VAL A 160 12.78 -0.96 7.06
C VAL A 160 11.66 -0.15 7.71
N ASP A 161 10.42 -0.63 7.63
CA ASP A 161 9.30 -0.05 8.39
C ASP A 161 8.99 -0.85 9.68
N GLY A 162 9.51 -2.07 9.78
CA GLY A 162 9.36 -2.97 10.91
C GLY A 162 10.51 -3.99 10.97
N ILE A 163 10.85 -4.43 12.19
CA ILE A 163 11.74 -5.57 12.43
C ILE A 163 11.21 -6.35 13.65
N GLY A 164 10.97 -7.64 13.46
CA GLY A 164 10.58 -8.57 14.50
C GLY A 164 11.50 -9.78 14.62
N ALA A 165 11.45 -10.41 15.79
CA ALA A 165 12.13 -11.68 16.02
C ALA A 165 11.50 -12.80 15.18
N MET A 166 12.31 -13.65 14.56
CA MET A 166 11.80 -14.82 13.84
C MET A 166 11.69 -16.03 14.77
N PHE A 167 10.59 -16.78 14.68
CA PHE A 167 10.36 -18.03 15.42
C PHE A 167 10.52 -17.87 16.95
N ALA A 168 10.06 -16.75 17.48
CA ALA A 168 10.40 -16.33 18.83
C ALA A 168 9.26 -16.52 19.85
N LEU A 169 8.05 -16.90 19.45
CA LEU A 169 6.90 -17.02 20.36
C LEU A 169 7.24 -17.80 21.65
N CYS A 170 6.81 -17.28 22.81
CA CYS A 170 7.14 -17.78 24.15
C CYS A 170 8.61 -17.69 24.58
N ARG A 171 9.44 -16.95 23.84
CA ARG A 171 10.78 -16.58 24.27
C ARG A 171 10.79 -15.14 24.77
N ARG A 172 11.79 -14.84 25.61
CA ARG A 172 11.97 -13.50 26.19
C ARG A 172 12.25 -12.42 25.14
N ASP A 173 12.85 -12.79 24.01
CA ASP A 173 13.13 -11.91 22.89
C ASP A 173 12.03 -11.92 21.81
N ALA A 174 10.82 -12.36 22.14
CA ALA A 174 9.65 -12.24 21.27
C ALA A 174 9.19 -10.77 21.18
N VAL A 175 9.96 -9.96 20.46
CA VAL A 175 9.72 -8.54 20.32
C VAL A 175 9.78 -8.10 18.87
N TYR A 176 9.09 -7.00 18.59
CA TYR A 176 9.24 -6.28 17.34
C TYR A 176 9.22 -4.77 17.57
N ILE A 177 9.81 -4.04 16.63
CA ILE A 177 9.74 -2.58 16.52
C ILE A 177 9.14 -2.21 15.18
N THR A 178 8.21 -1.25 15.18
CA THR A 178 7.56 -0.76 13.96
C THR A 178 7.44 0.76 13.96
N ARG A 179 7.47 1.33 12.77
CA ARG A 179 7.12 2.72 12.53
C ARG A 179 5.60 2.90 12.55
N GLU A 180 5.14 3.92 13.24
CA GLU A 180 3.73 4.32 13.26
C GLU A 180 3.48 5.41 12.20
N GLU A 181 2.61 5.10 11.23
CA GLU A 181 2.15 6.01 10.17
C GLU A 181 0.61 5.90 10.01
N GLY A 182 -0.12 6.15 11.07
CA GLY A 182 -1.56 5.98 11.13
C GLY A 182 -1.99 4.55 11.42
N MET A 183 -3.29 4.40 11.73
CA MET A 183 -3.88 3.16 12.24
C MET A 183 -3.59 1.97 11.33
N TYR A 184 -3.93 2.04 10.04
CA TYR A 184 -3.80 0.86 9.16
C TYR A 184 -2.35 0.45 8.94
N ARG A 185 -1.42 1.40 8.81
CA ARG A 185 0.00 1.06 8.61
C ARG A 185 0.57 0.40 9.86
N ALA A 186 0.21 0.88 11.05
CA ALA A 186 0.58 0.24 12.31
C ALA A 186 0.02 -1.19 12.41
N VAL A 187 -1.23 -1.41 11.99
CA VAL A 187 -1.83 -2.76 11.92
C VAL A 187 -1.10 -3.63 10.88
N ASP A 188 -0.80 -3.10 9.69
CA ASP A 188 -0.10 -3.80 8.59
C ASP A 188 1.27 -4.31 9.02
N ILE A 189 2.12 -3.42 9.50
CA ILE A 189 3.47 -3.78 9.92
C ILE A 189 3.39 -4.66 11.17
N GLY A 190 2.59 -4.30 12.17
CA GLY A 190 2.45 -5.10 13.40
C GLY A 190 1.95 -6.53 13.16
N THR A 191 1.07 -6.74 12.17
CA THR A 191 0.63 -8.08 11.76
C THR A 191 1.75 -8.84 11.06
N HIS A 192 2.53 -8.17 10.20
CA HIS A 192 3.67 -8.75 9.50
C HIS A 192 4.76 -9.21 10.50
N GLU A 193 5.16 -8.34 11.42
CA GLU A 193 6.20 -8.67 12.40
C GLU A 193 5.77 -9.76 13.39
N LEU A 194 4.50 -9.76 13.80
CA LEU A 194 3.97 -10.87 14.58
C LEU A 194 3.96 -12.18 13.77
N GLY A 195 3.86 -12.12 12.45
CA GLY A 195 3.96 -13.27 11.55
C GLY A 195 5.34 -13.91 11.63
N HIS A 196 6.40 -13.11 11.64
CA HIS A 196 7.76 -13.57 11.88
C HIS A 196 7.93 -14.25 13.24
N ILE A 197 7.37 -13.67 14.31
CA ILE A 197 7.42 -14.26 15.66
C ILE A 197 6.71 -15.62 15.71
N LEU A 198 5.60 -15.73 14.97
CA LEU A 198 4.81 -16.96 14.79
C LEU A 198 5.38 -17.92 13.73
N GLY A 199 6.57 -17.63 13.21
CA GLY A 199 7.35 -18.55 12.39
C GLY A 199 7.08 -18.52 10.89
N ALA A 200 6.46 -17.45 10.37
CA ALA A 200 6.38 -17.22 8.93
C ALA A 200 7.62 -16.49 8.40
N ASN A 201 8.14 -16.95 7.26
CA ASN A 201 9.08 -16.16 6.46
C ASN A 201 8.33 -15.15 5.59
N ASN A 202 9.09 -14.24 4.97
CA ASN A 202 8.54 -13.45 3.88
C ASN A 202 8.09 -14.34 2.73
N ASP A 203 7.01 -13.94 2.05
CA ASP A 203 6.62 -14.57 0.78
C ASP A 203 7.76 -14.41 -0.24
N GLY A 204 8.19 -15.53 -0.83
CA GLY A 204 9.31 -15.60 -1.76
C GLY A 204 10.67 -15.83 -1.09
N GLN A 205 10.73 -15.89 0.24
CA GLN A 205 11.96 -16.21 0.98
C GLN A 205 11.93 -17.66 1.45
N GLY A 206 12.47 -18.57 0.64
CA GLY A 206 12.54 -19.99 0.98
C GLY A 206 11.19 -20.72 0.90
N ASN A 207 10.19 -20.10 0.28
CA ASN A 207 8.87 -20.67 -0.01
C ASN A 207 8.42 -20.26 -1.43
N ASN A 208 7.34 -20.88 -1.92
CA ASN A 208 6.87 -20.73 -3.31
C ASN A 208 5.80 -19.64 -3.50
N CYS A 209 5.49 -18.85 -2.47
CA CYS A 209 4.50 -17.78 -2.56
C CYS A 209 5.16 -16.54 -3.16
N SER A 210 4.45 -15.84 -4.05
CA SER A 210 5.01 -14.67 -4.73
C SER A 210 4.91 -13.43 -3.83
N PRO A 211 6.00 -12.65 -3.66
CA PRO A 211 5.93 -11.37 -2.96
C PRO A 211 5.03 -10.35 -3.67
N LYS A 212 4.74 -10.55 -4.96
CA LYS A 212 3.88 -9.68 -5.77
C LYS A 212 2.39 -9.90 -5.52
N ASP A 213 2.02 -10.94 -4.78
CA ASP A 213 0.60 -11.22 -4.49
C ASP A 213 0.08 -10.37 -3.31
N HIS A 214 0.98 -9.62 -2.66
CA HIS A 214 0.68 -8.62 -1.63
C HIS A 214 -0.02 -9.15 -0.37
N TYR A 215 0.10 -10.45 -0.07
CA TYR A 215 -0.29 -11.03 1.22
C TYR A 215 0.43 -10.35 2.39
N ILE A 216 -0.05 -10.59 3.62
CA ILE A 216 0.48 -9.96 4.83
C ILE A 216 2.01 -10.11 4.95
N MET A 217 2.57 -11.27 4.58
CA MET A 217 4.01 -11.56 4.66
C MET A 217 4.80 -11.17 3.40
N ALA A 218 4.21 -10.43 2.45
CA ALA A 218 4.97 -9.88 1.34
C ALA A 218 5.95 -8.81 1.88
N PRO A 219 7.25 -8.86 1.49
CA PRO A 219 8.29 -7.96 2.02
C PRO A 219 8.12 -6.51 1.57
N ILE A 220 7.42 -6.29 0.45
CA ILE A 220 7.05 -4.97 -0.06
C ILE A 220 5.57 -5.00 -0.41
N ARG A 221 4.81 -4.07 0.14
CA ARG A 221 3.35 -3.99 -0.06
C ARG A 221 3.02 -2.60 -0.55
N ASN A 222 2.29 -2.50 -1.65
CA ASN A 222 1.83 -1.22 -2.21
C ASN A 222 0.45 -0.85 -1.64
N SER A 223 -0.13 0.27 -2.06
CA SER A 223 -1.48 0.67 -1.62
C SER A 223 -2.54 -0.40 -1.92
N VAL A 224 -3.55 -0.45 -1.05
CA VAL A 224 -4.69 -1.36 -1.21
C VAL A 224 -5.57 -0.87 -2.35
N THR A 225 -5.93 -1.78 -3.25
CA THR A 225 -6.94 -1.59 -4.28
C THR A 225 -8.10 -2.56 -4.01
N GLU A 226 -9.27 -2.32 -4.61
CA GLU A 226 -10.38 -3.29 -4.52
C GLU A 226 -9.97 -4.68 -5.04
N GLU A 227 -9.08 -4.73 -6.04
CA GLU A 227 -8.58 -5.96 -6.64
C GLU A 227 -7.67 -6.75 -5.70
N ASN A 228 -6.75 -6.07 -4.98
CA ASN A 228 -5.80 -6.74 -4.09
C ASN A 228 -6.26 -6.83 -2.64
N ALA A 229 -7.37 -6.17 -2.24
CA ALA A 229 -7.83 -6.12 -0.85
C ALA A 229 -7.98 -7.52 -0.22
N LYS A 230 -8.39 -8.53 -1.00
CA LYS A 230 -8.56 -9.91 -0.53
C LYS A 230 -7.24 -10.54 -0.08
N THR A 231 -6.18 -10.39 -0.87
CA THR A 231 -4.85 -10.89 -0.50
C THR A 231 -4.21 -9.97 0.53
N PHE A 232 -4.46 -8.66 0.44
CA PHE A 232 -3.88 -7.67 1.32
C PHE A 232 -4.23 -7.87 2.81
N TYR A 233 -5.40 -8.42 3.11
CA TYR A 233 -5.82 -8.67 4.49
C TYR A 233 -5.67 -10.13 4.92
N SER A 234 -4.98 -10.96 4.12
CA SER A 234 -4.87 -12.40 4.33
C SER A 234 -3.40 -12.85 4.37
N PHE A 235 -3.15 -13.98 5.04
CA PHE A 235 -1.88 -14.69 4.94
C PHE A 235 -1.85 -15.54 3.67
N SER A 236 -0.66 -15.70 3.08
CA SER A 236 -0.47 -16.59 1.94
C SER A 236 -0.60 -18.07 2.40
N PRO A 237 -0.85 -19.01 1.49
CA PRO A 237 -0.81 -20.44 1.82
C PRO A 237 0.54 -20.87 2.43
N CYS A 238 1.65 -20.23 2.04
CA CYS A 238 2.98 -20.51 2.59
C CYS A 238 3.06 -20.07 4.05
N SER A 239 2.68 -18.82 4.36
CA SER A 239 2.69 -18.34 5.74
C SER A 239 1.76 -19.15 6.63
N VAL A 240 0.56 -19.52 6.14
CA VAL A 240 -0.37 -20.38 6.87
C VAL A 240 0.28 -21.72 7.21
N SER A 241 0.94 -22.36 6.25
CA SER A 241 1.64 -23.64 6.46
C SER A 241 2.79 -23.53 7.46
N GLU A 242 3.61 -22.48 7.33
CA GLU A 242 4.76 -22.23 8.21
C GLU A 242 4.33 -21.95 9.66
N ILE A 243 3.33 -21.09 9.86
CA ILE A 243 2.74 -20.80 11.18
C ILE A 243 2.14 -22.08 11.78
N THR A 244 1.42 -22.87 10.98
CA THR A 244 0.83 -24.14 11.45
C THR A 244 1.90 -25.10 11.95
N ARG A 245 3.00 -25.24 11.20
CA ARG A 245 4.13 -26.10 11.57
C ARG A 245 4.77 -25.62 12.87
N PHE A 246 5.04 -24.31 12.98
CA PHE A 246 5.66 -23.74 14.17
C PHE A 246 4.77 -23.87 15.41
N LEU A 247 3.47 -23.58 15.30
CA LEU A 247 2.53 -23.75 16.41
C LEU A 247 2.34 -25.21 16.81
N THR A 248 2.39 -26.15 15.87
CA THR A 248 2.35 -27.59 16.20
C THR A 248 3.52 -28.01 17.07
N GLN A 249 4.72 -27.50 16.76
CA GLN A 249 5.91 -27.73 17.58
C GLN A 249 5.75 -27.05 18.94
N GLN A 250 5.37 -25.77 18.96
CA GLN A 250 5.34 -24.98 20.18
C GLN A 250 4.26 -25.40 21.17
N TYR A 251 3.08 -25.80 20.67
CA TYR A 251 2.00 -26.30 21.50
C TYR A 251 2.36 -27.64 22.17
N SER A 252 3.25 -28.42 21.54
CA SER A 252 3.73 -29.70 22.09
C SER A 252 4.84 -29.53 23.14
N THR A 253 5.43 -28.33 23.24
CA THR A 253 6.46 -28.02 24.24
C THR A 253 5.82 -27.87 25.63
N PRO A 254 6.26 -28.64 26.65
CA PRO A 254 5.78 -28.47 28.03
C PRO A 254 6.05 -27.06 28.56
N GLY A 255 5.07 -26.47 29.25
CA GLY A 255 5.23 -25.12 29.85
C GLY A 255 5.24 -23.97 28.86
N ASN A 256 4.69 -24.16 27.65
CA ASN A 256 4.56 -23.07 26.68
C ASN A 256 3.64 -21.94 27.18
N CYS A 257 3.77 -20.76 26.57
CA CYS A 257 3.03 -19.56 26.94
C CYS A 257 1.62 -19.45 26.34
N LEU A 258 1.19 -20.40 25.49
CA LEU A 258 0.02 -20.25 24.60
C LEU A 258 -1.33 -20.42 25.30
N ALA A 259 -1.31 -20.80 26.58
CA ALA A 259 -2.50 -20.95 27.39
C ALA A 259 -3.15 -19.59 27.66
N MET A 260 -4.49 -19.58 27.73
CA MET A 260 -5.24 -18.36 28.01
C MET A 260 -4.87 -17.81 29.40
N SER A 261 -4.24 -16.63 29.43
CA SER A 261 -4.04 -15.91 30.68
C SER A 261 -5.38 -15.47 31.28
N PRO A 262 -5.50 -15.43 32.62
CA PRO A 262 -6.65 -14.82 33.28
C PRO A 262 -6.83 -13.38 32.82
N ARG A 263 -8.07 -13.00 32.48
CA ARG A 263 -8.38 -11.61 32.14
C ARG A 263 -8.10 -10.68 33.33
N THR A 264 -7.41 -9.59 33.09
CA THR A 264 -7.15 -8.57 34.11
C THR A 264 -8.14 -7.41 33.98
N LYS A 265 -8.39 -6.69 35.09
CA LYS A 265 -9.21 -5.47 35.08
C LYS A 265 -8.70 -4.43 34.08
N SER A 266 -7.38 -4.27 33.96
CA SER A 266 -6.76 -3.36 32.99
C SER A 266 -7.10 -3.72 31.54
N GLN A 267 -7.21 -5.01 31.22
CA GLN A 267 -7.63 -5.44 29.89
C GLN A 267 -9.10 -5.14 29.61
N ASP A 268 -9.96 -5.24 30.62
CA ASP A 268 -11.37 -4.87 30.48
C ASP A 268 -11.54 -3.35 30.36
N ASP A 269 -10.73 -2.58 31.08
CA ASP A 269 -10.67 -1.13 30.97
C ASP A 269 -10.29 -0.69 29.55
N LEU A 270 -9.22 -1.28 28.99
CA LEU A 270 -8.76 -1.01 27.63
C LEU A 270 -9.81 -1.41 26.57
N LYS A 271 -10.48 -2.56 26.74
CA LYS A 271 -11.54 -2.99 25.80
C LYS A 271 -12.69 -2.00 25.65
N ARG A 272 -12.97 -1.16 26.66
CA ARG A 272 -13.99 -0.11 26.53
C ARG A 272 -13.69 0.86 25.40
N HIS A 273 -12.41 1.07 25.07
CA HIS A 273 -12.04 1.91 23.95
C HIS A 273 -12.59 1.42 22.61
N LEU A 274 -12.85 0.11 22.44
CA LEU A 274 -13.41 -0.45 21.20
C LEU A 274 -14.89 -0.12 20.96
N THR A 275 -15.57 0.48 21.94
CA THR A 275 -16.98 0.89 21.80
C THR A 275 -17.17 2.02 20.79
N THR A 276 -16.16 2.87 20.61
CA THR A 276 -16.16 3.99 19.68
C THR A 276 -14.97 3.86 18.75
N LYS A 277 -15.20 3.83 17.44
CA LYS A 277 -14.11 3.73 16.45
C LYS A 277 -13.30 5.03 16.40
N ILE A 278 -12.04 4.96 15.98
CA ILE A 278 -11.16 6.14 15.89
C ILE A 278 -11.80 7.26 15.05
N GLY A 279 -12.31 6.95 13.87
CA GLY A 279 -12.93 7.92 12.96
C GLY A 279 -14.31 8.43 13.41
N GLN A 280 -14.92 7.80 14.41
CA GLN A 280 -16.12 8.34 15.10
C GLN A 280 -15.73 9.34 16.19
N ARG A 281 -14.55 9.18 16.80
CA ARG A 281 -14.03 10.09 17.83
C ARG A 281 -13.29 11.28 17.25
N TYR A 282 -12.53 11.08 16.17
CA TYR A 282 -11.77 12.13 15.50
C TYR A 282 -12.31 12.28 14.08
N SER A 283 -12.82 13.47 13.79
CA SER A 283 -13.14 13.89 12.42
C SER A 283 -11.92 13.76 11.51
N ILE A 284 -12.16 13.76 10.20
CA ILE A 284 -11.07 13.68 9.22
C ILE A 284 -10.10 14.88 9.32
N ASP A 285 -10.59 16.05 9.72
CA ASP A 285 -9.75 17.22 9.98
C ASP A 285 -8.87 16.99 11.20
N GLU A 286 -9.42 16.47 12.30
CA GLU A 286 -8.65 16.13 13.50
C GLU A 286 -7.61 15.03 13.21
N GLN A 287 -7.92 14.06 12.35
CA GLN A 287 -6.93 13.07 11.89
C GLN A 287 -5.76 13.74 11.16
N CYS A 288 -6.03 14.73 10.29
CA CYS A 288 -4.97 15.54 9.70
C CYS A 288 -4.20 16.36 10.74
N GLN A 289 -4.87 16.91 11.76
CA GLN A 289 -4.23 17.68 12.82
C GLN A 289 -3.33 16.85 13.73
N ILE A 290 -3.71 15.60 14.01
CA ILE A 290 -2.88 14.65 14.77
C ILE A 290 -1.56 14.40 14.03
N ILE A 291 -1.59 14.31 12.69
CA ILE A 291 -0.42 13.97 11.87
C ILE A 291 0.46 15.21 11.61
N PHE A 292 -0.14 16.30 11.13
CA PHE A 292 0.58 17.48 10.60
C PHE A 292 0.52 18.71 11.52
N GLY A 293 -0.24 18.64 12.61
CA GLY A 293 -0.40 19.72 13.58
C GLY A 293 -1.71 20.49 13.43
N LYS A 294 -2.04 21.31 14.45
CA LYS A 294 -3.35 21.96 14.64
C LYS A 294 -3.90 22.78 13.45
N ASP A 295 -3.02 23.30 12.59
CA ASP A 295 -3.41 24.16 11.46
C ASP A 295 -3.80 23.31 10.22
N ALA A 296 -3.53 22.00 10.24
CA ALA A 296 -3.88 21.11 9.16
C ALA A 296 -5.38 20.80 9.13
N SER A 297 -5.87 20.43 7.96
CA SER A 297 -7.25 19.97 7.76
C SER A 297 -7.30 19.01 6.59
N THR A 298 -8.44 18.39 6.34
CA THR A 298 -8.67 17.64 5.11
C THR A 298 -8.51 18.55 3.90
N CYS A 299 -7.95 18.01 2.82
CA CYS A 299 -7.83 18.73 1.55
C CYS A 299 -9.16 19.14 0.93
N GLY A 300 -10.26 18.51 1.33
CA GLY A 300 -11.53 18.67 0.65
C GLY A 300 -11.45 18.20 -0.80
N GLY A 301 -12.39 18.70 -1.59
CA GLY A 301 -12.52 18.36 -3.00
C GLY A 301 -13.05 16.95 -3.18
N GLY A 302 -14.08 16.85 -4.01
CA GLY A 302 -14.58 15.60 -4.51
C GLY A 302 -16.03 15.35 -4.20
N GLY A 303 -16.81 15.16 -5.27
CA GLY A 303 -18.10 14.50 -5.19
C GLY A 303 -18.02 13.11 -4.55
N GLU A 304 -19.16 12.41 -4.53
CA GLU A 304 -19.34 11.20 -3.72
C GLU A 304 -18.23 10.15 -3.93
N LEU A 305 -17.74 9.99 -5.16
CA LEU A 305 -16.67 9.04 -5.50
C LEU A 305 -15.35 9.34 -4.79
N LYS A 306 -14.92 10.61 -4.73
CA LYS A 306 -13.68 11.00 -4.04
C LYS A 306 -13.86 11.04 -2.52
N SER A 307 -15.08 11.35 -2.04
CA SER A 307 -15.40 11.22 -0.62
C SER A 307 -15.24 9.78 -0.12
N ARG A 308 -15.54 8.77 -0.97
CA ARG A 308 -15.29 7.35 -0.66
C ARG A 308 -13.80 7.00 -0.58
N ARG A 309 -12.95 7.67 -1.40
CA ARG A 309 -11.51 7.38 -1.48
C ARG A 309 -10.72 7.78 -0.24
N VAL A 310 -11.26 8.57 0.68
CA VAL A 310 -10.55 8.90 1.94
C VAL A 310 -10.21 7.65 2.76
N CYS A 311 -10.98 6.58 2.61
CA CYS A 311 -10.69 5.29 3.25
C CYS A 311 -9.48 4.57 2.62
N GLU A 312 -9.20 4.83 1.34
CA GLU A 312 -8.08 4.26 0.59
C GLU A 312 -6.82 5.13 0.68
N MET A 313 -7.01 6.45 0.68
CA MET A 313 -5.94 7.45 0.72
C MET A 313 -6.49 8.79 1.23
N MET A 314 -5.88 9.33 2.27
CA MET A 314 -6.27 10.59 2.91
C MET A 314 -5.22 11.68 2.66
N PHE A 315 -5.66 12.81 2.10
CA PHE A 315 -4.84 14.00 1.90
C PHE A 315 -5.20 15.10 2.89
N CYS A 316 -4.16 15.75 3.41
CA CYS A 316 -4.25 16.83 4.37
C CYS A 316 -3.70 18.13 3.80
N TRP A 317 -4.49 19.19 3.87
CA TRP A 317 -4.05 20.54 3.61
C TRP A 317 -3.18 21.02 4.76
N VAL A 318 -1.95 21.41 4.46
CA VAL A 318 -1.01 21.97 5.43
C VAL A 318 -0.72 23.42 5.06
N PRO A 319 -1.26 24.41 5.80
CA PRO A 319 -1.16 25.83 5.41
C PRO A 319 0.28 26.33 5.25
N ARG A 320 1.22 25.83 6.06
CA ARG A 320 2.63 26.23 5.99
C ARG A 320 3.33 25.75 4.72
N GLU A 321 2.86 24.64 4.16
CA GLU A 321 3.37 24.07 2.91
C GLU A 321 2.56 24.57 1.71
N ASN A 322 1.42 25.24 1.96
CA ASN A 322 0.48 25.75 0.97
C ASN A 322 0.08 24.69 -0.07
N THR A 323 -0.02 23.43 0.38
CA THR A 323 -0.33 22.30 -0.48
C THR A 323 -1.03 21.19 0.29
N CYS A 324 -1.58 20.26 -0.48
CA CYS A 324 -2.17 19.02 0.00
C CYS A 324 -1.10 17.93 0.02
N VAL A 325 -0.86 17.37 1.20
CA VAL A 325 0.15 16.32 1.43
C VAL A 325 -0.46 15.08 2.07
N HIS A 326 0.31 14.00 2.06
CA HIS A 326 0.03 12.78 2.80
C HIS A 326 1.33 12.28 3.44
N LEU A 327 1.24 11.56 4.56
CA LEU A 327 2.43 11.10 5.30
C LEU A 327 3.17 9.99 4.53
N SER A 328 2.39 9.07 3.96
CA SER A 328 2.84 8.02 3.07
C SER A 328 1.68 7.55 2.18
N GLN A 329 1.97 6.76 1.16
CA GLN A 329 0.96 6.17 0.25
C GLN A 329 -0.05 5.23 0.96
N PHE A 330 0.14 4.98 2.25
CA PHE A 330 -0.71 4.15 3.10
C PHE A 330 -1.57 4.96 4.08
N GLN A 331 -1.43 6.29 4.10
CA GLN A 331 -2.21 7.15 4.98
C GLN A 331 -3.68 7.11 4.57
N LYS A 332 -4.52 6.58 5.46
CA LYS A 332 -5.95 6.33 5.25
C LYS A 332 -6.77 6.91 6.39
N ALA A 333 -8.00 7.30 6.11
CA ALA A 333 -8.95 7.71 7.14
C ALA A 333 -9.33 6.50 8.02
N ALA A 334 -9.20 6.66 9.33
CA ALA A 334 -9.36 5.57 10.30
C ALA A 334 -10.76 4.92 10.26
N ASP A 335 -10.87 3.69 10.75
CA ASP A 335 -12.14 2.98 10.88
C ASP A 335 -13.18 3.88 11.56
N GLY A 336 -14.40 3.95 11.03
CA GLY A 336 -15.49 4.79 11.53
C GLY A 336 -15.52 6.22 10.97
N THR A 337 -14.57 6.62 10.11
CA THR A 337 -14.62 7.93 9.44
C THR A 337 -15.73 7.93 8.39
N SER A 338 -16.62 8.93 8.38
CA SER A 338 -17.67 9.01 7.36
C SER A 338 -17.10 9.30 5.98
N CYS A 339 -17.48 8.49 4.99
CA CYS A 339 -16.94 8.52 3.63
C CYS A 339 -18.01 8.67 2.54
N SER A 340 -19.25 8.22 2.78
CA SER A 340 -20.45 8.60 2.01
C SER A 340 -21.69 8.60 2.92
N SER A 341 -22.84 9.02 2.40
CA SER A 341 -24.10 9.12 3.16
C SER A 341 -24.50 7.74 3.64
N GLY A 342 -24.59 7.54 4.97
CA GLY A 342 -24.82 6.21 5.55
C GLY A 342 -23.64 5.24 5.40
N MET A 343 -22.41 5.74 5.22
CA MET A 343 -21.21 4.91 5.08
C MET A 343 -20.03 5.38 5.94
N TRP A 344 -19.26 4.41 6.44
CA TRP A 344 -18.01 4.61 7.18
C TRP A 344 -16.84 3.87 6.53
N CYS A 345 -15.63 4.37 6.77
CA CYS A 345 -14.42 3.60 6.50
C CYS A 345 -14.36 2.38 7.41
N PHE A 346 -14.08 1.22 6.84
CA PHE A 346 -13.81 -0.02 7.57
C PHE A 346 -12.83 -0.89 6.78
N ASP A 347 -11.71 -1.25 7.39
CA ASP A 347 -10.59 -1.97 6.73
C ASP A 347 -10.16 -1.27 5.42
N GLY A 348 -10.03 0.06 5.48
CA GLY A 348 -9.60 0.91 4.37
C GLY A 348 -10.57 1.00 3.18
N LEU A 349 -11.83 0.60 3.35
CA LEU A 349 -12.87 0.66 2.31
C LEU A 349 -14.08 1.41 2.82
N CYS A 350 -14.76 2.16 1.95
CA CYS A 350 -16.00 2.85 2.29
C CYS A 350 -17.18 1.89 2.22
N ARG A 351 -17.83 1.58 3.36
CA ARG A 351 -18.88 0.57 3.45
C ARG A 351 -20.14 1.10 4.12
N PRO A 352 -21.34 0.61 3.75
CA PRO A 352 -22.57 0.97 4.44
C PRO A 352 -22.52 0.52 5.90
N ASP A 353 -23.02 1.37 6.79
CA ASP A 353 -23.21 1.02 8.20
C ASP A 353 -24.54 1.63 8.68
N PRO A 354 -25.44 0.87 9.34
CA PRO A 354 -26.72 1.38 9.83
C PRO A 354 -26.59 2.58 10.78
N MET A 355 -25.47 2.70 11.49
CA MET A 355 -25.21 3.79 12.43
C MET A 355 -24.48 4.98 11.78
N ALA A 356 -24.02 4.85 10.52
CA ALA A 356 -23.35 5.94 9.84
C ALA A 356 -24.31 7.09 9.53
N PRO A 357 -23.92 8.36 9.79
CA PRO A 357 -24.75 9.51 9.50
C PRO A 357 -25.15 9.59 8.02
N LYS A 358 -26.43 9.88 7.77
CA LYS A 358 -26.94 10.21 6.45
C LYS A 358 -26.91 11.74 6.27
N TYR A 359 -26.57 12.16 5.07
CA TYR A 359 -26.48 13.56 4.68
C TYR A 359 -26.96 13.76 3.24
N GLU A 360 -27.40 14.98 2.98
CA GLU A 360 -27.84 15.44 1.66
C GLU A 360 -26.66 16.06 0.89
N GLY A 361 -26.54 15.70 -0.39
CA GLY A 361 -25.49 16.21 -1.28
C GLY A 361 -24.17 15.43 -1.25
N THR A 362 -23.28 15.77 -2.18
CA THR A 362 -22.06 14.99 -2.50
C THR A 362 -20.75 15.67 -2.07
N CYS A 363 -20.82 16.89 -1.52
CA CYS A 363 -19.67 17.75 -1.23
C CYS A 363 -19.28 17.72 0.26
N LYS A 364 -19.10 16.53 0.82
CA LYS A 364 -18.96 16.32 2.27
C LYS A 364 -17.76 17.08 2.87
N PHE A 365 -16.62 17.02 2.19
CA PHE A 365 -15.38 17.62 2.66
C PHE A 365 -15.15 19.04 2.11
N GLY A 366 -16.15 19.62 1.46
CA GLY A 366 -16.07 20.94 0.84
C GLY A 366 -15.21 20.97 -0.43
N ASP A 367 -14.89 22.18 -0.87
CA ASP A 367 -13.99 22.42 -2.00
C ASP A 367 -12.55 22.00 -1.70
N TRP A 368 -11.80 21.70 -2.76
CA TRP A 368 -10.38 21.43 -2.69
C TRP A 368 -9.63 22.67 -2.19
N LYS A 369 -8.79 22.48 -1.18
CA LYS A 369 -7.98 23.54 -0.58
C LYS A 369 -6.69 23.76 -1.35
N GLY A 370 -6.38 25.03 -1.60
CA GLY A 370 -5.23 25.45 -2.37
C GLY A 370 -5.40 25.28 -3.87
N ARG A 371 -4.27 25.20 -4.57
CA ARG A 371 -4.24 25.05 -6.03
C ARG A 371 -4.29 23.57 -6.39
N TRP A 372 -5.14 23.22 -7.35
CA TRP A 372 -5.22 21.87 -7.89
C TRP A 372 -5.03 21.87 -9.42
N PRO A 373 -4.57 20.76 -10.02
CA PRO A 373 -4.38 20.67 -11.47
C PRO A 373 -5.70 20.81 -12.24
N ASP A 374 -5.83 21.90 -12.99
CA ASP A 374 -6.95 22.20 -13.90
C ASP A 374 -6.44 22.18 -15.35
N GLY A 375 -6.27 20.97 -15.90
CA GLY A 375 -5.63 20.78 -17.21
C GLY A 375 -4.14 21.11 -17.18
N LYS A 376 -3.70 22.09 -17.99
CA LYS A 376 -2.29 22.55 -18.04
C LYS A 376 -1.96 23.65 -17.04
N VAL A 377 -2.96 24.16 -16.32
CA VAL A 377 -2.80 25.23 -15.32
C VAL A 377 -3.22 24.72 -13.94
N THR A 378 -2.90 25.45 -12.89
CA THR A 378 -3.44 25.18 -11.55
C THR A 378 -4.33 26.33 -11.11
N ARG A 379 -5.48 25.99 -10.51
CA ARG A 379 -6.45 26.99 -10.03
C ARG A 379 -6.92 26.66 -8.63
N THR A 380 -7.31 27.70 -7.90
CA THR A 380 -8.15 27.58 -6.71
C THR A 380 -9.63 27.54 -7.10
N CYS A 381 -10.49 27.01 -6.25
CA CYS A 381 -11.94 27.06 -6.50
C CYS A 381 -12.48 28.50 -6.54
N ASP A 382 -11.88 29.41 -5.76
CA ASP A 382 -12.12 30.85 -5.85
C ASP A 382 -11.85 31.44 -7.25
N GLU A 383 -10.74 31.03 -7.89
CA GLU A 383 -10.40 31.45 -9.25
C GLU A 383 -11.37 30.84 -10.28
N VAL A 384 -11.82 29.59 -10.07
CA VAL A 384 -12.87 28.97 -10.90
C VAL A 384 -14.14 29.82 -10.84
N MET A 385 -14.60 30.18 -9.63
CA MET A 385 -15.79 31.00 -9.45
C MET A 385 -15.72 32.36 -10.14
N ARG A 386 -14.59 33.08 -9.97
CA ARG A 386 -14.47 34.50 -10.39
C ARG A 386 -14.08 34.67 -11.85
N GLN A 387 -13.24 33.77 -12.39
CA GLN A 387 -12.61 33.97 -13.69
C GLN A 387 -13.17 33.03 -14.76
N VAL A 388 -13.45 31.78 -14.39
CA VAL A 388 -13.73 30.70 -15.34
C VAL A 388 -14.90 29.79 -14.90
N PRO A 389 -16.09 30.32 -14.57
CA PRO A 389 -17.18 29.53 -13.98
C PRO A 389 -17.59 28.34 -14.84
N TRP A 390 -17.46 28.44 -16.18
CA TRP A 390 -17.74 27.37 -17.11
C TRP A 390 -16.86 26.12 -16.94
N ARG A 391 -15.73 26.22 -16.23
CA ARG A 391 -14.94 25.04 -15.86
C ARG A 391 -15.76 24.07 -15.01
N CYS A 392 -16.82 24.51 -14.31
CA CYS A 392 -17.75 23.62 -13.61
C CYS A 392 -18.55 22.65 -14.52
N TYR A 393 -18.47 22.78 -15.86
CA TYR A 393 -18.95 21.72 -16.76
C TYR A 393 -17.98 20.53 -16.89
N ASP A 394 -16.73 20.67 -16.44
CA ASP A 394 -15.75 19.58 -16.36
C ASP A 394 -15.97 18.83 -15.05
N ASP A 395 -16.28 17.54 -15.11
CA ASP A 395 -16.61 16.74 -13.91
C ASP A 395 -15.48 16.75 -12.88
N ARG A 396 -14.21 16.83 -13.28
CA ARG A 396 -13.09 16.91 -12.34
C ARG A 396 -13.11 18.22 -11.57
N VAL A 397 -13.48 19.31 -12.23
CA VAL A 397 -13.62 20.64 -11.63
C VAL A 397 -14.87 20.71 -10.76
N ALA A 398 -15.99 20.19 -11.25
CA ALA A 398 -17.22 20.09 -10.47
C ALA A 398 -17.01 19.27 -9.20
N ASP A 399 -16.23 18.19 -9.27
CA ASP A 399 -15.84 17.41 -8.10
C ASP A 399 -14.91 18.20 -7.18
N GLY A 400 -13.79 18.70 -7.71
CA GLY A 400 -12.79 19.43 -6.92
C GLY A 400 -13.35 20.69 -6.26
N CYS A 401 -14.28 21.37 -6.91
CA CYS A 401 -14.88 22.63 -6.48
C CYS A 401 -16.40 22.48 -6.29
N CYS A 402 -16.84 21.38 -5.69
CA CYS A 402 -18.26 21.01 -5.59
C CYS A 402 -19.14 22.06 -4.92
N GLN A 403 -18.66 22.74 -3.88
CA GLN A 403 -19.40 23.78 -3.18
C GLN A 403 -19.41 25.08 -4.00
N THR A 404 -18.26 25.43 -4.59
CA THR A 404 -18.17 26.57 -5.51
C THR A 404 -19.09 26.40 -6.71
N CYS A 405 -19.03 25.25 -7.40
CA CYS A 405 -19.85 24.98 -8.58
C CYS A 405 -21.34 24.93 -8.21
N ALA A 406 -21.72 24.32 -7.09
CA ALA A 406 -23.10 24.40 -6.60
C ALA A 406 -23.56 25.84 -6.36
N THR A 407 -22.68 26.71 -5.84
CA THR A 407 -22.97 28.13 -5.64
C THR A 407 -23.13 28.88 -6.96
N VAL A 408 -22.26 28.63 -7.94
CA VAL A 408 -22.37 29.21 -9.30
C VAL A 408 -23.70 28.79 -9.94
N LYS A 409 -24.06 27.50 -9.86
CA LYS A 409 -25.32 26.97 -10.39
C LYS A 409 -26.53 27.63 -9.74
N LYS A 410 -26.55 27.77 -8.41
CA LYS A 410 -27.66 28.42 -7.68
C LYS A 410 -27.82 29.90 -8.01
N LYS A 411 -26.72 30.61 -8.27
CA LYS A 411 -26.75 32.03 -8.66
C LYS A 411 -27.23 32.26 -10.09
N ASN A 412 -27.32 31.20 -10.90
CA ASN A 412 -27.63 31.31 -12.31
C ASN A 412 -29.01 30.69 -12.58
N GLU A 413 -30.00 31.54 -12.86
CA GLU A 413 -31.39 31.13 -13.06
C GLU A 413 -31.60 30.34 -14.38
N ASN A 414 -30.61 30.34 -15.28
CA ASN A 414 -30.68 29.58 -16.51
C ASN A 414 -30.23 28.12 -16.29
N GLU A 415 -31.20 27.22 -16.04
CA GLU A 415 -30.94 25.79 -15.89
C GLU A 415 -30.23 25.14 -17.09
N LYS A 416 -30.42 25.69 -18.30
CA LYS A 416 -29.75 25.22 -19.52
C LYS A 416 -28.32 25.76 -19.65
N CYS A 417 -27.93 26.71 -18.81
CA CYS A 417 -26.61 27.33 -18.79
C CYS A 417 -26.10 27.59 -17.36
N PRO A 418 -26.06 26.58 -16.48
CA PRO A 418 -25.86 26.77 -15.04
C PRO A 418 -24.52 27.43 -14.68
N TYR A 419 -23.51 27.31 -15.55
CA TYR A 419 -22.15 27.79 -15.29
C TYR A 419 -21.68 28.87 -16.27
N SER A 420 -22.61 29.57 -16.95
CA SER A 420 -22.32 30.58 -17.99
C SER A 420 -21.82 29.97 -19.32
N ASP A 421 -21.48 30.83 -20.29
CA ASP A 421 -20.87 30.48 -21.57
C ASP A 421 -19.59 29.67 -21.40
N LYS A 422 -19.43 28.60 -22.20
CA LYS A 422 -18.28 27.69 -22.22
C LYS A 422 -17.06 28.25 -22.95
N LEU A 423 -17.26 29.27 -23.79
CA LEU A 423 -16.18 29.97 -24.47
C LEU A 423 -16.00 31.37 -23.87
N SER A 424 -14.85 31.97 -24.15
CA SER A 424 -14.54 33.32 -23.67
C SER A 424 -15.52 34.36 -24.22
N LYS A 425 -15.59 35.53 -23.55
CA LYS A 425 -16.39 36.67 -24.04
C LYS A 425 -16.04 37.11 -25.47
N SER A 426 -14.80 36.91 -25.91
CA SER A 426 -14.37 37.21 -27.28
C SER A 426 -14.87 36.19 -28.31
N GLU A 427 -15.23 34.98 -27.88
CA GLU A 427 -15.65 33.89 -28.75
C GLU A 427 -17.16 33.67 -28.75
N CYS A 428 -17.88 34.23 -27.77
CA CYS A 428 -19.33 34.25 -27.71
C CYS A 428 -19.87 35.64 -28.07
N SER A 429 -20.50 35.74 -29.23
CA SER A 429 -21.21 36.94 -29.68
C SER A 429 -22.59 36.58 -30.22
N LYS A 430 -23.53 37.54 -30.19
CA LYS A 430 -24.90 37.33 -30.65
C LYS A 430 -24.99 36.90 -32.13
N SER A 431 -24.02 37.30 -32.96
CA SER A 431 -23.97 36.91 -34.37
C SER A 431 -23.64 35.43 -34.57
N LEU A 432 -22.94 34.80 -33.61
CA LEU A 432 -22.57 33.39 -33.65
C LEU A 432 -23.67 32.46 -33.13
N CYS A 433 -24.77 33.00 -32.58
CA CYS A 433 -25.90 32.21 -32.10
C CYS A 433 -26.67 31.47 -33.21
N LYS A 434 -26.42 31.80 -34.48
CA LYS A 434 -26.99 31.11 -35.65
C LYS A 434 -26.28 29.78 -35.95
N ASP A 435 -25.04 29.59 -35.49
CA ASP A 435 -24.33 28.31 -35.61
C ASP A 435 -24.75 27.41 -34.43
N PRO A 436 -25.42 26.27 -34.68
CA PRO A 436 -25.88 25.38 -33.63
C PRO A 436 -24.78 24.90 -32.67
N LYS A 437 -23.54 24.71 -33.17
CA LYS A 437 -22.41 24.27 -32.35
C LYS A 437 -21.94 25.40 -31.42
N LYS A 438 -21.74 26.61 -31.95
CA LYS A 438 -21.34 27.78 -31.15
C LYS A 438 -22.42 28.21 -30.17
N ASN A 439 -23.68 28.16 -30.58
CA ASN A 439 -24.84 28.42 -29.72
C ASN A 439 -24.85 27.51 -28.49
N SER A 440 -24.60 26.21 -28.66
CA SER A 440 -24.52 25.25 -27.54
C SER A 440 -23.37 25.52 -26.56
N LEU A 441 -22.34 26.26 -26.99
CA LEU A 441 -21.20 26.67 -26.18
C LEU A 441 -21.38 28.07 -25.57
N CYS A 442 -22.30 28.89 -26.11
CA CYS A 442 -22.54 30.28 -25.71
C CYS A 442 -23.95 30.45 -25.12
N CYS A 443 -24.35 29.53 -24.23
CA CYS A 443 -25.70 29.39 -23.73
C CYS A 443 -26.26 30.59 -22.93
N LYS A 444 -25.41 31.49 -22.40
CA LYS A 444 -25.78 32.75 -21.75
C LYS A 444 -25.83 33.90 -22.74
N THR A 445 -24.89 33.95 -23.70
CA THR A 445 -24.86 34.96 -24.77
C THR A 445 -25.99 34.74 -25.79
N CYS A 446 -26.44 33.50 -25.95
CA CYS A 446 -27.52 33.07 -26.85
C CYS A 446 -28.74 32.53 -26.07
N PRO A 447 -29.41 33.35 -25.23
CA PRO A 447 -30.58 32.90 -24.50
C PRO A 447 -31.75 32.72 -25.47
N GLY A 448 -32.10 31.48 -25.80
CA GLY A 448 -33.39 31.18 -26.45
C GLY A 448 -33.37 30.68 -27.89
N VAL A 449 -32.34 29.95 -28.35
CA VAL A 449 -32.49 29.14 -29.56
C VAL A 449 -32.59 27.67 -29.14
N THR A 450 -33.81 27.19 -28.94
CA THR A 450 -34.10 25.76 -28.95
C THR A 450 -33.62 25.20 -30.28
N ALA A 451 -32.80 24.16 -30.26
CA ALA A 451 -32.51 23.38 -31.44
C ALA A 451 -33.85 22.93 -32.05
N THR A 452 -34.26 23.57 -33.13
CA THR A 452 -35.37 23.08 -33.95
C THR A 452 -34.88 21.77 -34.54
N THR A 453 -35.56 20.69 -34.15
CA THR A 453 -35.54 19.43 -34.87
C THR A 453 -36.12 19.69 -36.26
N ASP A 454 -35.24 19.93 -37.24
CA ASP A 454 -35.65 19.85 -38.65
C ASP A 454 -35.64 18.38 -39.07
N SER A 455 -36.83 17.78 -38.91
CA SER A 455 -37.24 16.59 -39.66
C SER A 455 -37.32 16.92 -41.15
N GLU A 456 -36.91 15.94 -41.96
CA GLU A 456 -37.39 15.65 -43.31
C GLU A 456 -37.39 16.76 -44.36
N LYS A 457 -36.44 16.66 -45.30
CA LYS A 457 -36.75 16.75 -46.72
C LYS A 457 -36.02 15.68 -47.51
N ASP A 458 -36.61 14.49 -47.54
CA ASP A 458 -36.55 13.65 -48.73
C ASP A 458 -37.71 14.03 -49.66
N LYS A 459 -37.40 14.32 -50.92
CA LYS A 459 -38.28 13.93 -52.04
C LYS A 459 -37.42 13.47 -53.22
N PRO A 460 -37.90 12.48 -53.98
CA PRO A 460 -37.06 11.45 -54.58
C PRO A 460 -36.96 11.58 -56.12
N PRO A 461 -36.02 10.88 -56.78
CA PRO A 461 -36.19 10.50 -58.16
C PRO A 461 -36.93 9.15 -58.26
N LYS A 462 -37.98 9.12 -59.08
CA LYS A 462 -38.65 7.91 -59.58
C LYS A 462 -37.83 7.27 -60.71
N SER A 463 -37.77 5.93 -60.74
CA SER A 463 -37.57 5.08 -61.93
C SER A 463 -37.55 3.60 -61.47
N THR A 464 -38.69 2.93 -61.39
CA THR A 464 -39.20 1.87 -62.32
C THR A 464 -38.49 0.52 -62.25
N ASP A 465 -39.25 -0.46 -61.74
CA ASP A 465 -39.40 -1.88 -62.11
C ASP A 465 -38.17 -2.82 -62.23
N ALA A 466 -38.16 -3.88 -61.40
CA ALA A 466 -38.40 -5.27 -61.85
C ALA A 466 -38.27 -6.33 -60.72
N ASN A 467 -39.41 -6.94 -60.37
CA ASN A 467 -39.68 -8.39 -60.22
C ASN A 467 -38.76 -9.40 -59.46
N VAL A 468 -39.30 -9.87 -58.31
CA VAL A 468 -39.50 -11.27 -57.79
C VAL A 468 -38.24 -12.17 -57.48
N PRO A 469 -38.30 -13.30 -56.73
CA PRO A 469 -38.00 -13.41 -55.28
C PRO A 469 -37.07 -14.61 -54.88
N LYS A 470 -36.89 -14.81 -53.56
CA LYS A 470 -36.28 -15.97 -52.82
C LYS A 470 -34.75 -15.88 -52.65
N LYS A 471 -34.14 -16.27 -51.52
CA LYS A 471 -34.32 -17.47 -50.69
C LYS A 471 -33.78 -17.22 -49.27
N VAL A 472 -34.47 -17.78 -48.27
CA VAL A 472 -33.90 -18.14 -46.96
C VAL A 472 -33.15 -19.47 -47.12
N ASP A 473 -32.16 -19.68 -46.24
CA ASP A 473 -31.38 -20.90 -45.91
C ASP A 473 -29.88 -20.62 -46.09
N ASP A 474 -28.95 -21.04 -45.23
CA ASP A 474 -28.94 -21.53 -43.86
C ASP A 474 -27.44 -21.63 -43.49
N LYS A 475 -27.10 -21.52 -42.21
CA LYS A 475 -25.92 -22.14 -41.54
C LYS A 475 -24.49 -21.66 -41.86
N GLU A 476 -23.95 -21.01 -40.81
CA GLU A 476 -22.83 -21.50 -40.00
C GLU A 476 -21.43 -21.54 -40.63
N LYS A 477 -20.54 -20.64 -40.17
CA LYS A 477 -19.25 -21.01 -39.57
C LYS A 477 -18.84 -20.01 -38.50
N VAL A 478 -19.05 -20.39 -37.24
CA VAL A 478 -18.33 -19.85 -36.09
C VAL A 478 -16.85 -20.13 -36.31
N ASN A 479 -16.03 -19.08 -36.41
CA ASN A 479 -14.58 -19.24 -36.36
C ASN A 479 -14.09 -18.82 -34.97
N VAL A 480 -13.90 -19.83 -34.13
CA VAL A 480 -13.21 -19.72 -32.84
C VAL A 480 -11.72 -19.54 -33.13
N ASN A 481 -11.22 -18.29 -33.11
CA ASN A 481 -9.85 -17.96 -32.68
C ASN A 481 -9.51 -16.47 -32.87
N LYS A 482 -9.82 -15.66 -31.84
CA LYS A 482 -9.00 -14.59 -31.25
C LYS A 482 -9.89 -13.79 -30.32
N GLN A 483 -9.74 -13.99 -29.02
CA GLN A 483 -10.27 -13.11 -28.00
C GLN A 483 -9.66 -11.72 -28.22
N SER A 484 -10.44 -10.75 -28.71
CA SER A 484 -10.02 -9.35 -28.75
C SER A 484 -10.40 -8.69 -27.43
N ASP A 485 -9.41 -8.19 -26.69
CA ASP A 485 -9.55 -7.51 -25.39
C ASP A 485 -10.25 -6.13 -25.46
N CYS A 486 -11.03 -5.85 -26.51
CA CYS A 486 -11.68 -4.55 -26.71
C CYS A 486 -12.95 -4.69 -27.59
N PRO A 487 -14.01 -5.35 -27.09
CA PRO A 487 -15.21 -5.67 -27.90
C PRO A 487 -16.03 -4.44 -28.34
N ASN A 488 -15.86 -3.28 -27.70
CA ASN A 488 -16.61 -2.06 -27.99
C ASN A 488 -15.74 -0.88 -28.49
N GLY A 489 -14.45 -1.11 -28.76
CA GLY A 489 -13.50 -0.03 -29.11
C GLY A 489 -13.27 0.98 -27.98
N ASP A 490 -12.62 2.10 -28.31
CA ASP A 490 -12.43 3.20 -27.37
C ASP A 490 -13.77 3.86 -26.99
N THR A 491 -14.08 3.88 -25.69
CA THR A 491 -15.34 4.44 -25.16
C THR A 491 -15.21 5.90 -24.70
N GLY A 492 -13.98 6.37 -24.46
CA GLY A 492 -13.69 7.74 -24.07
C GLY A 492 -13.54 8.67 -25.28
N THR A 493 -14.21 9.83 -25.25
CA THR A 493 -14.04 10.87 -26.28
C THR A 493 -12.62 11.45 -26.33
N TRP A 494 -11.86 11.30 -25.25
CA TRP A 494 -10.47 11.75 -25.09
C TRP A 494 -9.41 10.74 -25.56
N CYS A 495 -9.81 9.53 -25.95
CA CYS A 495 -8.86 8.48 -26.35
C CYS A 495 -8.03 8.86 -27.57
N LYS A 496 -8.56 9.72 -28.46
CA LYS A 496 -7.83 10.20 -29.65
C LYS A 496 -6.63 11.10 -29.32
N THR A 497 -6.55 11.62 -28.09
CA THR A 497 -5.49 12.53 -27.64
C THR A 497 -4.78 12.04 -26.38
N VAL A 498 -4.95 10.75 -26.03
CA VAL A 498 -4.36 10.16 -24.84
C VAL A 498 -2.83 10.15 -24.90
N SER A 499 -2.19 10.57 -23.83
CA SER A 499 -0.75 10.49 -23.64
C SER A 499 -0.37 9.12 -23.08
N LYS A 500 0.85 8.63 -23.36
CA LYS A 500 1.27 7.29 -22.96
C LYS A 500 1.08 7.00 -21.46
N TYR A 501 1.45 7.94 -20.58
CA TYR A 501 1.29 7.77 -19.13
C TYR A 501 -0.17 7.64 -18.67
N GLU A 502 -1.12 8.21 -19.41
CA GLU A 502 -2.55 8.15 -19.09
C GLU A 502 -3.12 6.75 -19.38
N CYS A 503 -2.44 5.94 -20.19
CA CYS A 503 -2.84 4.57 -20.47
C CYS A 503 -2.69 3.63 -19.26
N TYR A 504 -1.83 3.93 -18.29
CA TYR A 504 -1.74 3.12 -17.05
C TYR A 504 -3.06 3.09 -16.26
N ASN A 505 -3.87 4.16 -16.35
CA ASN A 505 -5.16 4.26 -15.68
C ASN A 505 -6.35 4.29 -16.66
N GLY A 506 -6.07 4.42 -17.96
CA GLY A 506 -7.04 4.62 -19.03
C GLY A 506 -7.23 3.44 -19.98
N GLU A 507 -6.45 2.36 -19.86
CA GLU A 507 -6.46 1.22 -20.80
C GLU A 507 -7.84 0.56 -20.96
N LYS A 508 -8.69 0.58 -19.92
CA LYS A 508 -10.07 0.05 -20.04
C LYS A 508 -11.01 0.95 -20.84
N ILE A 509 -10.77 2.27 -20.83
CA ILE A 509 -11.60 3.27 -21.50
C ILE A 509 -11.10 3.50 -22.93
N CYS A 510 -9.78 3.47 -23.12
CA CYS A 510 -9.08 3.67 -24.38
C CYS A 510 -8.35 2.39 -24.82
N CYS A 511 -9.02 1.23 -24.79
CA CYS A 511 -8.40 -0.07 -25.03
C CYS A 511 -7.79 -0.23 -26.43
N GLU A 512 -8.36 0.41 -27.45
CA GLU A 512 -7.83 0.37 -28.81
C GLU A 512 -6.64 1.33 -28.99
N THR A 513 -6.71 2.52 -28.41
CA THR A 513 -5.60 3.48 -28.52
C THR A 513 -4.42 3.11 -27.61
N CYS A 514 -4.68 2.68 -26.38
CA CYS A 514 -3.62 2.30 -25.45
C CYS A 514 -2.91 1.01 -25.86
N SER A 515 -3.61 0.02 -26.42
CA SER A 515 -2.96 -1.19 -26.95
C SER A 515 -1.93 -0.88 -28.05
N LYS A 516 -2.15 0.17 -28.85
CA LYS A 516 -1.18 0.65 -29.86
C LYS A 516 0.03 1.36 -29.26
N LEU A 517 -0.08 1.89 -28.03
CA LEU A 517 0.97 2.60 -27.31
C LEU A 517 1.76 1.71 -26.34
N ARG A 518 1.28 0.48 -26.10
CA ARG A 518 1.82 -0.48 -25.13
C ARG A 518 3.05 -1.20 -25.67
N ASP A 519 4.09 -1.27 -24.84
CA ASP A 519 5.30 -2.08 -25.05
C ASP A 519 5.34 -3.20 -23.99
N ASN A 520 4.93 -4.40 -24.40
CA ASN A 520 4.89 -5.58 -23.53
C ASN A 520 6.30 -6.07 -23.11
N SER A 521 7.38 -5.58 -23.72
CA SER A 521 8.74 -5.94 -23.31
C SER A 521 9.19 -5.22 -22.03
N ARG A 522 8.44 -4.19 -21.59
CA ARG A 522 8.74 -3.37 -20.41
C ARG A 522 7.72 -3.61 -19.30
N VAL A 523 7.76 -4.79 -18.69
CA VAL A 523 6.83 -5.17 -17.61
C VAL A 523 6.92 -4.18 -16.44
N GLY A 524 5.80 -3.57 -16.08
CA GLY A 524 5.69 -2.49 -15.08
C GLY A 524 6.03 -1.08 -15.60
N CYS A 525 6.42 -0.95 -16.87
CA CYS A 525 6.70 0.31 -17.58
C CYS A 525 6.19 0.29 -19.03
N GLU A 526 5.05 -0.36 -19.26
CA GLU A 526 4.53 -0.72 -20.57
C GLU A 526 4.20 0.50 -21.45
N TYR A 527 3.98 1.67 -20.85
CA TYR A 527 3.73 2.92 -21.57
C TYR A 527 4.86 3.95 -21.40
N GLY A 528 6.00 3.57 -20.82
CA GLY A 528 7.06 4.51 -20.44
C GLY A 528 6.77 5.18 -19.08
N ASP A 529 7.23 6.42 -18.87
CA ASP A 529 7.02 7.12 -17.60
C ASP A 529 5.53 7.15 -17.21
N LYS A 530 5.23 6.85 -15.96
CA LYS A 530 3.88 6.88 -15.39
C LYS A 530 3.45 8.29 -15.02
N ALA A 531 4.40 9.24 -14.98
CA ALA A 531 4.12 10.62 -14.69
C ALA A 531 4.77 11.59 -15.69
N PRO A 532 4.09 12.70 -16.04
CA PRO A 532 4.60 13.67 -17.01
C PRO A 532 5.77 14.52 -16.49
N TRP A 533 5.95 14.62 -15.17
CA TRP A 533 7.01 15.42 -14.54
C TRP A 533 8.40 14.76 -14.56
N CYS A 534 8.49 13.49 -14.98
CA CYS A 534 9.74 12.73 -14.99
C CYS A 534 10.86 13.37 -15.83
N ALA A 535 10.50 14.08 -16.91
CA ALA A 535 11.48 14.75 -17.77
C ALA A 535 12.15 15.97 -17.13
N ASP A 536 11.47 16.63 -16.18
CA ASP A 536 12.05 17.75 -15.42
C ASP A 536 12.82 17.22 -14.21
N TYR A 537 12.27 16.20 -13.53
CA TYR A 537 12.89 15.56 -12.39
C TYR A 537 14.27 14.95 -12.69
N VAL A 538 14.38 14.13 -13.74
CA VAL A 538 15.64 13.49 -14.14
C VAL A 538 16.69 14.51 -14.59
N ARG A 539 16.25 15.66 -15.12
CA ARG A 539 17.13 16.75 -15.55
C ARG A 539 17.71 17.52 -14.37
N SER A 540 16.89 17.73 -13.33
CA SER A 540 17.30 18.39 -12.09
C SER A 540 18.12 17.49 -11.17
N ASN A 541 17.90 16.16 -11.22
CA ASN A 541 18.53 15.18 -10.33
C ASN A 541 19.15 13.98 -11.09
N PRO A 542 20.19 14.19 -11.92
CA PRO A 542 20.75 13.15 -12.79
C PRO A 542 21.38 11.95 -12.07
N GLY A 543 21.64 12.05 -10.75
CA GLY A 543 22.23 10.98 -9.93
C GLY A 543 21.25 9.99 -9.30
N GLU A 544 19.94 10.28 -9.32
CA GLU A 544 18.93 9.49 -8.61
C GLU A 544 18.32 8.33 -9.41
N CYS A 545 18.65 8.20 -10.71
CA CYS A 545 18.28 7.00 -11.49
C CYS A 545 18.96 5.69 -11.01
N LYS A 546 19.75 5.73 -9.91
CA LYS A 546 20.38 4.55 -9.29
C LYS A 546 19.40 3.71 -8.47
N ASN A 547 18.26 4.28 -8.05
CA ASN A 547 17.21 3.56 -7.34
C ASN A 547 15.86 4.21 -7.72
N PRO A 548 15.29 3.85 -8.89
CA PRO A 548 14.23 4.66 -9.46
C PRO A 548 12.91 4.46 -8.71
N ASP A 549 12.28 5.57 -8.32
CA ASP A 549 10.84 5.60 -8.08
C ASP A 549 10.12 4.99 -9.29
N THR A 550 9.14 4.12 -9.03
CA THR A 550 8.42 3.34 -10.07
C THR A 550 7.66 4.19 -11.08
N GLU A 551 7.64 5.51 -10.94
CA GLU A 551 6.93 6.47 -11.79
C GLU A 551 7.75 6.97 -13.00
N CYS A 552 9.09 7.01 -12.93
CA CYS A 552 9.95 7.58 -14.00
C CYS A 552 10.74 6.53 -14.78
N CYS A 553 10.14 5.35 -14.95
CA CYS A 553 10.75 4.17 -15.56
C CYS A 553 11.06 4.32 -17.08
N GLY A 554 10.52 5.35 -17.75
CA GLY A 554 10.80 5.64 -19.15
C GLY A 554 12.08 6.46 -19.35
N LYS A 555 12.34 7.46 -18.49
CA LYS A 555 13.53 8.33 -18.51
C LYS A 555 14.68 7.81 -17.65
N CYS A 556 14.40 6.97 -16.66
CA CYS A 556 15.39 6.14 -15.98
C CYS A 556 15.25 4.67 -16.44
N PRO A 557 15.54 4.33 -17.71
CA PRO A 557 15.45 2.97 -18.18
C PRO A 557 16.48 2.12 -17.43
N TYR A 558 15.99 1.17 -16.66
CA TYR A 558 16.78 0.14 -16.02
C TYR A 558 17.68 -0.55 -17.06
N SER A 559 19.00 -0.43 -16.92
CA SER A 559 19.94 -1.30 -17.62
C SER A 559 20.45 -2.34 -16.64
N ASP A 560 20.14 -3.61 -16.88
CA ASP A 560 20.56 -4.80 -16.11
C ASP A 560 22.09 -5.04 -16.02
N LYS A 561 22.94 -4.01 -16.12
CA LYS A 561 24.39 -4.14 -16.18
C LYS A 561 25.07 -3.10 -15.30
N LEU A 562 25.73 -3.57 -14.25
CA LEU A 562 26.61 -2.76 -13.39
C LEU A 562 27.72 -2.12 -14.24
N SER A 563 28.13 -0.89 -13.89
CA SER A 563 29.20 -0.17 -14.58
C SER A 563 30.58 -0.78 -14.29
N LYS A 564 31.58 -0.43 -15.12
CA LYS A 564 32.96 -0.97 -15.06
C LYS A 564 33.64 -0.78 -13.68
N SER A 565 33.22 0.24 -12.92
CA SER A 565 33.74 0.55 -11.58
C SER A 565 33.06 -0.24 -10.45
N GLU A 566 31.94 -0.92 -10.72
CA GLU A 566 31.13 -1.62 -9.71
C GLU A 566 31.37 -3.15 -9.70
N CYS A 567 32.06 -3.68 -10.72
CA CYS A 567 32.48 -5.08 -10.76
C CYS A 567 33.85 -5.27 -10.07
N SER A 568 33.82 -5.71 -8.80
CA SER A 568 35.03 -6.04 -8.04
C SER A 568 35.55 -7.45 -8.34
N LYS A 569 36.84 -7.72 -8.05
CA LYS A 569 37.43 -9.07 -8.17
C LYS A 569 36.71 -10.12 -7.30
N SER A 570 36.01 -9.72 -6.23
CA SER A 570 35.22 -10.64 -5.39
C SER A 570 33.88 -11.01 -6.03
N LEU A 571 33.24 -10.10 -6.77
CA LEU A 571 32.01 -10.36 -7.53
C LEU A 571 32.23 -11.29 -8.74
N CYS A 572 33.39 -11.19 -9.41
CA CYS A 572 33.75 -12.11 -10.50
C CYS A 572 33.97 -13.57 -10.03
N LYS A 573 34.16 -13.81 -8.73
CA LYS A 573 34.42 -15.14 -8.16
C LYS A 573 33.18 -15.84 -7.60
N ASP A 574 32.04 -15.14 -7.49
CA ASP A 574 30.77 -15.72 -7.03
C ASP A 574 29.97 -16.28 -8.23
N PRO A 575 29.79 -17.60 -8.36
CA PRO A 575 29.11 -18.22 -9.50
C PRO A 575 27.64 -17.80 -9.64
N LYS A 576 26.99 -17.30 -8.57
CA LYS A 576 25.61 -16.84 -8.60
C LYS A 576 25.46 -15.37 -8.98
N LYS A 577 26.55 -14.60 -8.91
CA LYS A 577 26.57 -13.14 -9.15
C LYS A 577 27.45 -12.72 -10.31
N ASN A 578 28.30 -13.59 -10.85
CA ASN A 578 29.18 -13.26 -11.97
C ASN A 578 28.41 -12.91 -13.27
N SER A 579 27.17 -13.38 -13.40
CA SER A 579 26.27 -13.13 -14.53
C SER A 579 25.94 -11.64 -14.69
N LEU A 580 26.06 -10.87 -13.61
CA LEU A 580 25.84 -9.42 -13.55
C LEU A 580 27.04 -8.61 -14.08
N CYS A 581 28.20 -9.26 -14.29
CA CYS A 581 29.48 -8.62 -14.66
C CYS A 581 30.09 -9.19 -15.97
N CYS A 582 29.31 -9.88 -16.80
CA CYS A 582 29.75 -10.70 -17.93
C CYS A 582 30.63 -10.02 -19.02
N LYS A 583 30.79 -8.69 -19.04
CA LYS A 583 31.69 -8.00 -19.98
C LYS A 583 32.98 -7.47 -19.33
N THR A 584 33.12 -7.61 -18.01
CA THR A 584 34.11 -6.89 -17.21
C THR A 584 35.11 -7.81 -16.51
N CYS A 585 34.77 -9.10 -16.36
CA CYS A 585 35.66 -10.10 -15.78
C CYS A 585 36.56 -10.71 -16.89
N PRO A 586 37.88 -10.50 -16.87
CA PRO A 586 38.78 -11.10 -17.86
C PRO A 586 38.79 -12.64 -17.69
N GLY A 587 38.49 -13.38 -18.77
CA GLY A 587 38.63 -14.84 -18.81
C GLY A 587 37.37 -15.69 -18.61
N VAL A 588 36.17 -15.11 -18.61
CA VAL A 588 34.90 -15.89 -18.57
C VAL A 588 34.25 -15.87 -19.96
N THR A 589 34.41 -16.95 -20.73
CA THR A 589 33.62 -17.19 -21.95
C THR A 589 32.30 -17.87 -21.59
N ALA A 590 31.20 -17.43 -22.20
CA ALA A 590 29.87 -17.98 -21.98
C ALA A 590 29.80 -19.42 -22.51
N THR A 591 29.69 -20.41 -21.62
CA THR A 591 29.26 -21.76 -21.98
C THR A 591 27.75 -21.85 -21.83
N THR A 592 27.07 -22.26 -22.90
CA THR A 592 25.64 -22.50 -22.91
C THR A 592 25.34 -23.76 -22.08
N ASP A 593 24.17 -23.80 -21.42
CA ASP A 593 23.78 -24.89 -20.52
C ASP A 593 23.64 -26.27 -21.20
N SER A 594 23.88 -26.35 -22.51
CA SER A 594 23.97 -27.60 -23.27
C SER A 594 25.32 -28.34 -23.14
N GLU A 595 26.38 -27.71 -22.61
CA GLU A 595 27.71 -28.35 -22.47
C GLU A 595 28.04 -28.79 -21.04
N LYS A 596 27.35 -28.27 -20.02
CA LYS A 596 27.51 -28.70 -18.62
C LYS A 596 27.06 -30.15 -18.39
N ASP A 597 26.03 -30.60 -19.11
CA ASP A 597 25.54 -31.97 -18.99
C ASP A 597 26.48 -33.01 -19.63
N LYS A 598 27.37 -32.59 -20.53
CA LYS A 598 28.39 -33.48 -21.14
C LYS A 598 29.68 -33.58 -20.33
N LEU A 599 30.01 -32.57 -19.53
CA LEU A 599 31.18 -32.61 -18.63
C LEU A 599 30.90 -33.39 -17.34
N ILE A 600 29.69 -33.27 -16.78
CA ILE A 600 29.31 -34.00 -15.56
C ILE A 600 29.14 -35.51 -15.83
N MET A 601 28.74 -35.90 -17.04
CA MET A 601 28.63 -37.32 -17.42
C MET A 601 29.96 -37.99 -17.80
N ASN A 602 31.02 -37.22 -18.06
CA ASN A 602 32.36 -37.77 -18.34
C ASN A 602 33.24 -37.88 -17.09
N GLU A 603 33.01 -37.07 -16.05
CA GLU A 603 33.72 -37.20 -14.75
C GLU A 603 33.15 -38.33 -13.86
N ILE A 604 31.91 -38.76 -14.07
CA ILE A 604 31.34 -39.92 -13.35
C ILE A 604 31.79 -41.27 -13.94
N LYS A 605 32.32 -41.28 -15.18
CA LYS A 605 32.79 -42.52 -15.83
C LYS A 605 34.28 -42.83 -15.66
N ASN A 606 35.11 -41.86 -15.26
CA ASN A 606 36.57 -42.05 -15.13
C ASN A 606 37.10 -41.40 -13.85
N GLY A 607 37.05 -42.11 -12.72
CA GLY A 607 37.62 -41.55 -11.48
C GLY A 607 37.66 -42.49 -10.27
N ASN A 608 37.61 -43.80 -10.48
CA ASN A 608 37.79 -44.78 -9.41
C ASN A 608 39.29 -45.12 -9.29
N ASN A 609 40.12 -44.23 -8.72
CA ASN A 609 41.41 -44.62 -8.10
C ASN A 609 42.21 -43.46 -7.47
N LYS A 610 42.64 -43.72 -6.22
CA LYS A 610 43.89 -43.29 -5.54
C LYS A 610 43.99 -41.93 -4.80
N ASN A 611 44.12 -42.12 -3.48
CA ASN A 611 45.13 -41.58 -2.55
C ASN A 611 45.04 -40.16 -1.94
N HIS A 612 44.78 -40.18 -0.63
CA HIS A 612 45.39 -39.41 0.47
C HIS A 612 46.56 -38.45 0.16
N ARG A 613 46.38 -37.19 0.60
CA ARG A 613 47.31 -36.30 1.36
C ARG A 613 47.24 -34.86 0.83
N SER A 614 46.74 -33.93 1.65
CA SER A 614 47.43 -32.69 2.05
C SER A 614 46.43 -31.69 2.65
N LEU A 615 46.19 -31.83 3.96
CA LEU A 615 45.74 -30.75 4.84
C LEU A 615 46.96 -30.36 5.66
N ASN A 616 47.51 -29.15 5.43
CA ASN A 616 48.13 -28.25 6.41
C ASN A 616 49.07 -27.24 5.75
N LYS A 617 49.12 -26.05 6.39
CA LYS A 617 49.97 -24.86 6.18
C LYS A 617 49.32 -23.79 5.29
N PHE A 618 49.14 -22.52 5.68
CA PHE A 618 49.82 -21.69 6.68
C PHE A 618 48.87 -20.69 7.37
N VAL A 619 49.18 -20.42 8.64
CA VAL A 619 48.72 -19.34 9.52
C VAL A 619 49.80 -18.25 9.55
N GLN A 620 49.42 -16.99 9.85
CA GLN A 620 50.25 -15.82 10.24
C GLN A 620 51.09 -15.21 9.11
N GLU A 621 51.28 -13.90 8.91
CA GLU A 621 51.18 -12.62 9.66
C GLU A 621 50.83 -11.53 8.59
N ASP A 622 50.32 -10.32 8.85
CA ASP A 622 50.96 -9.23 9.57
C ASP A 622 49.99 -8.05 9.79
N ASP A 623 50.19 -7.36 10.90
CA ASP A 623 49.62 -6.07 11.30
C ASP A 623 50.12 -4.90 10.41
N LYS A 624 49.19 -3.99 10.06
CA LYS A 624 49.34 -2.53 10.18
C LYS A 624 48.02 -1.79 9.91
#